data_AF-A0A4Y2D0Z9-F1
#
_entry.id   AF-A0A4Y2D0Z9-F1
#
_cell.length_a   1.000
_cell.length_b   1.000
_cell.length_c   1.000
_cell.angle_alpha   90.00
_cell.angle_beta   90.00
_cell.angle_gamma   90.00
#
_symmetry.space_group_name_H-M   'P 1'
#
loop_
_entity.id
_entity.type
_entity.pdbx_description
1 polymer ?
#
loop_
_entity_poly.entity_id
_entity_poly.type
_entity_poly.pdbx_seq_one_letter_code
_entity_poly.pdbx_strand_id
1 'polypeptide(L)'
;MSYDIKDTALVTLFVRYMSSEGPKEELLGLLPLPGQTRGEDIANAVQKCLEDNGIDINKIVSIAIDGARSMTGIYRGVTSILQKKINYEILTFHCIIHQEALCAQTFPAEIVEVMNLVIKIINSILAKALYHRQFKDFLEEIDNQFSDLLLTFQR
;
A
#
# COMPACT_ATOMS: atom_id res chain seq x y z
N MET A 1 6.50 -3.42 -0.86
CA MET A 1 7.93 -3.68 -0.53
C MET A 1 8.65 -2.34 -0.42
N SER A 2 9.50 -2.16 0.59
CA SER A 2 10.35 -0.96 0.76
C SER A 2 11.80 -1.39 1.01
N TYR A 3 12.77 -0.48 1.01
CA TYR A 3 14.17 -0.77 1.37
C TYR A 3 14.52 -0.02 2.66
N ASP A 4 15.31 -0.63 3.53
CA ASP A 4 15.87 0.05 4.70
C ASP A 4 17.13 0.86 4.35
N ILE A 5 17.73 1.52 5.35
CA ILE A 5 18.94 2.35 5.19
C ILE A 5 20.16 1.52 4.73
N LYS A 6 20.09 0.19 4.82
CA LYS A 6 21.13 -0.76 4.42
C LYS A 6 20.75 -1.51 3.13
N ASP A 7 19.84 -0.96 2.34
CA ASP A 7 19.34 -1.54 1.08
C ASP A 7 18.72 -2.93 1.23
N THR A 8 18.26 -3.29 2.44
CA THR A 8 17.57 -4.55 2.68
C THR A 8 16.09 -4.39 2.35
N ALA A 9 15.58 -5.26 1.48
CA ALA A 9 14.15 -5.28 1.16
C ALA A 9 13.32 -5.64 2.40
N LEU A 10 12.21 -4.94 2.60
CA LEU A 10 11.30 -5.09 3.72
C LEU A 10 9.89 -5.41 3.23
N VAL A 11 9.28 -6.41 3.85
CA VAL A 11 7.86 -6.71 3.76
C VAL A 11 7.19 -6.19 5.02
N THR A 12 6.22 -5.30 4.85
CA THR A 12 5.39 -4.82 5.95
C THR A 12 4.16 -5.70 6.04
N LEU A 13 3.94 -6.34 7.17
CA LEU A 13 2.82 -7.24 7.40
C LEU A 13 1.83 -6.61 8.39
N PHE A 14 0.65 -6.26 7.89
CA PHE A 14 -0.48 -5.86 8.71
C PHE A 14 -1.45 -7.02 8.86
N VAL A 15 -2.08 -7.12 10.03
CA VAL A 15 -3.19 -8.04 10.30
C VAL A 15 -4.44 -7.23 10.55
N ARG A 16 -5.54 -7.65 9.91
CA ARG A 16 -6.87 -7.10 10.14
C ARG A 16 -7.78 -8.19 10.64
N TYR A 17 -8.42 -7.96 11.78
CA TYR A 17 -9.21 -8.99 12.46
C TYR A 17 -10.42 -8.37 13.17
N MET A 18 -11.37 -9.23 13.55
CA MET A 18 -12.55 -8.82 14.32
C MET A 18 -12.29 -9.04 15.81
N SER A 19 -12.50 -8.00 16.61
CA SER A 19 -12.46 -8.07 18.08
C SER A 19 -13.85 -7.81 18.67
N SER A 20 -14.00 -7.93 19.98
CA SER A 20 -15.24 -7.55 20.69
C SER A 20 -15.61 -6.07 20.52
N GLU A 21 -14.63 -5.22 20.21
CA GLU A 21 -14.80 -3.77 19.99
C GLU A 21 -15.02 -3.43 18.52
N GLY A 22 -15.04 -4.43 17.63
CA GLY A 22 -15.16 -4.25 16.18
C GLY A 22 -13.85 -4.55 15.43
N PRO A 23 -13.76 -4.11 14.15
CA PRO A 23 -12.62 -4.41 13.30
C PRO A 23 -11.37 -3.65 13.76
N LYS A 24 -10.26 -4.37 13.91
CA LYS A 24 -8.94 -3.83 14.26
C LYS A 24 -7.94 -4.10 13.14
N GLU A 25 -6.97 -3.20 12.98
CA GLU A 25 -5.85 -3.32 12.07
C GLU A 25 -4.56 -2.97 12.81
N GLU A 26 -3.58 -3.87 12.76
CA GLU A 26 -2.34 -3.74 13.53
C GLU A 26 -1.14 -4.14 12.67
N LEU A 27 -0.03 -3.44 12.86
CA LEU A 27 1.26 -3.81 12.27
C LEU A 27 1.81 -5.02 13.02
N LEU A 28 1.83 -6.18 12.37
CA LEU A 28 2.40 -7.39 12.96
C LEU A 28 3.93 -7.39 12.89
N GLY A 29 4.50 -6.85 11.81
CA GLY A 29 5.95 -6.75 11.70
C GLY A 29 6.48 -6.12 10.42
N LEU A 30 7.75 -5.73 10.49
CA LEU A 30 8.61 -5.40 9.36
C LEU A 30 9.57 -6.56 9.15
N LEU A 31 9.43 -7.26 8.04
CA LEU A 31 10.13 -8.50 7.76
C LEU A 31 11.27 -8.21 6.78
N PRO A 32 12.53 -8.15 7.26
CA PRO A 32 13.69 -7.98 6.39
C PRO A 32 13.91 -9.23 5.55
N LEU A 33 14.23 -9.00 4.28
CA LEU A 33 14.60 -9.99 3.29
C LEU A 33 16.06 -9.74 2.89
N PRO A 34 17.04 -10.24 3.67
CA PRO A 34 18.47 -9.97 3.46
C PRO A 34 19.03 -10.59 2.17
N GLY A 35 18.27 -11.46 1.51
CA GLY A 35 18.65 -12.13 0.28
C GLY A 35 17.83 -11.65 -0.91
N GLN A 36 16.98 -12.55 -1.41
CA GLN A 36 16.16 -12.28 -2.58
C GLN A 36 14.72 -11.94 -2.18
N THR A 37 14.01 -11.37 -3.13
CA THR A 37 12.61 -10.93 -2.97
C THR A 37 11.66 -11.85 -3.73
N ARG A 38 11.99 -13.16 -3.81
CA ARG A 38 11.13 -14.13 -4.48
C ARG A 38 9.89 -14.36 -3.64
N GLY A 39 8.82 -14.83 -4.27
CA GLY A 39 7.58 -15.14 -3.54
C GLY A 39 7.78 -16.20 -2.46
N GLU A 40 8.69 -17.15 -2.66
CA GLU A 40 9.08 -18.13 -1.65
C GLU A 40 9.75 -17.48 -0.42
N ASP A 41 10.70 -16.56 -0.64
CA ASP A 41 11.39 -15.85 0.45
C ASP A 41 10.39 -15.03 1.28
N ILE A 42 9.49 -14.30 0.60
CA ILE A 42 8.44 -13.50 1.23
C ILE A 42 7.46 -14.41 1.99
N ALA A 43 6.98 -15.48 1.37
CA ALA A 43 6.02 -16.39 1.99
C ALA A 43 6.60 -17.05 3.24
N ASN A 44 7.88 -17.44 3.21
CA ASN A 44 8.56 -18.02 4.36
C ASN A 44 8.71 -17.00 5.50
N ALA A 45 9.08 -15.74 5.18
CA ALA A 45 9.16 -14.67 6.18
C ALA A 45 7.79 -14.38 6.82
N VAL A 46 6.72 -14.33 6.02
CA VAL A 46 5.34 -14.13 6.50
C VAL A 46 4.91 -15.28 7.41
N GLN A 47 5.13 -16.53 7.00
CA GLN A 47 4.77 -17.70 7.81
C GLN A 47 5.49 -17.72 9.15
N LYS A 48 6.81 -17.47 9.13
CA LYS A 48 7.59 -17.37 10.36
C LYS A 48 7.05 -16.28 11.28
N CYS A 49 6.70 -15.10 10.74
CA CYS A 49 6.12 -14.03 11.53
C CYS A 49 4.78 -14.42 12.16
N LEU A 50 3.92 -15.14 11.43
CA LEU A 50 2.66 -15.65 11.98
C LEU A 50 2.90 -16.67 13.10
N GLU A 51 3.82 -17.62 12.88
CA GLU A 51 4.21 -18.63 13.87
C GLU A 51 4.79 -18.00 15.14
N ASP A 52 5.73 -17.05 14.99
CA ASP A 52 6.35 -16.32 16.09
C ASP A 52 5.33 -15.53 16.94
N ASN A 53 4.22 -15.11 16.33
CA ASN A 53 3.11 -14.43 17.01
C ASN A 53 1.96 -15.37 17.42
N GLY A 54 2.11 -16.69 17.26
CA GLY A 54 1.08 -17.67 17.62
C GLY A 54 -0.19 -17.60 16.78
N ILE A 55 -0.11 -17.05 15.57
CA ILE A 55 -1.25 -16.93 14.65
C ILE A 55 -1.29 -18.18 13.76
N ASP A 56 -2.34 -18.98 13.93
CA ASP A 56 -2.62 -20.10 13.04
C ASP A 56 -2.95 -19.60 11.63
N ILE A 57 -2.19 -20.08 10.65
CA ILE A 57 -2.37 -19.76 9.24
C ILE A 57 -3.78 -20.12 8.74
N ASN A 58 -4.43 -21.11 9.34
CA ASN A 58 -5.81 -21.51 9.04
C ASN A 58 -6.87 -20.54 9.59
N LYS A 59 -6.48 -19.41 10.18
CA LYS A 59 -7.39 -18.31 10.53
C LYS A 59 -7.39 -17.20 9.48
N ILE A 60 -6.52 -17.28 8.47
CA ILE A 60 -6.43 -16.27 7.42
C ILE A 60 -7.58 -16.46 6.44
N VAL A 61 -8.49 -15.49 6.39
CA VAL A 61 -9.64 -15.50 5.46
C VAL A 61 -9.34 -14.79 4.15
N SER A 62 -8.42 -13.83 4.17
CA SER A 62 -8.09 -13.01 3.01
C SER A 62 -6.68 -12.45 3.07
N ILE A 63 -6.12 -12.13 1.90
CA ILE A 63 -4.80 -11.53 1.73
C ILE A 63 -4.90 -10.36 0.74
N ALA A 64 -4.32 -9.20 1.08
CA ALA A 64 -4.21 -8.05 0.20
C ALA A 64 -2.74 -7.77 -0.14
N ILE A 65 -2.40 -7.66 -1.42
CA ILE A 65 -1.00 -7.57 -1.90
C ILE A 65 -0.83 -6.59 -3.07
N ASP A 66 0.38 -6.07 -3.27
CA ASP A 66 0.70 -5.06 -4.29
C ASP A 66 0.64 -5.55 -5.76
N GLY A 67 0.27 -6.81 -5.99
CA GLY A 67 0.09 -7.35 -7.34
C GLY A 67 1.39 -7.75 -8.06
N ALA A 68 2.57 -7.53 -7.45
CA ALA A 68 3.84 -7.93 -8.05
C ALA A 68 3.88 -9.44 -8.35
N ARG A 69 4.64 -9.85 -9.38
CA ARG A 69 4.72 -11.28 -9.78
C ARG A 69 5.19 -12.21 -8.66
N SER A 70 6.04 -11.71 -7.76
CA SER A 70 6.47 -12.44 -6.56
C SER A 70 5.32 -12.68 -5.58
N MET A 71 4.27 -11.87 -5.60
CA MET A 71 3.10 -12.01 -4.74
C MET A 71 1.99 -12.84 -5.41
N THR A 72 1.78 -12.66 -6.71
CA THR A 72 0.62 -13.20 -7.47
C THR A 72 0.92 -14.42 -8.35
N GLY A 73 2.18 -14.83 -8.48
CA GLY A 73 2.57 -15.92 -9.37
C GLY A 73 1.90 -17.26 -9.03
N ILE A 74 1.31 -17.92 -10.02
CA ILE A 74 0.49 -19.14 -9.85
C ILE A 74 1.19 -20.28 -9.09
N TYR A 75 2.51 -20.43 -9.27
CA TYR A 75 3.27 -21.54 -8.68
C TYR A 75 4.12 -21.13 -7.48
N ARG A 76 4.73 -19.94 -7.57
CA ARG A 76 5.75 -19.42 -6.65
C ARG A 76 5.40 -18.06 -6.04
N GLY A 77 4.19 -17.58 -6.26
CA GLY A 77 3.66 -16.37 -5.64
C GLY A 77 3.31 -16.63 -4.19
N VAL A 78 3.43 -15.59 -3.35
CA VAL A 78 3.07 -15.65 -1.94
C VAL A 78 1.66 -16.20 -1.73
N THR A 79 0.68 -15.71 -2.48
CA THR A 79 -0.72 -16.15 -2.33
C THR A 79 -0.88 -17.62 -2.67
N SER A 80 -0.27 -18.09 -3.76
CA SER A 80 -0.32 -19.49 -4.15
C SER A 80 0.42 -20.41 -3.18
N ILE A 81 1.49 -19.95 -2.54
CA ILE A 81 2.22 -20.71 -1.51
C ILE A 81 1.38 -20.81 -0.23
N LEU A 82 0.82 -19.71 0.24
CA LEU A 82 -0.02 -19.69 1.45
C LEU A 82 -1.32 -20.49 1.23
N GLN A 83 -1.96 -20.35 0.07
CA GLN A 83 -3.17 -21.11 -0.30
C GLN A 83 -2.95 -22.63 -0.26
N LYS A 84 -1.75 -23.13 -0.59
CA LYS A 84 -1.43 -24.57 -0.49
C LYS A 84 -1.34 -25.08 0.94
N LYS A 85 -1.14 -24.18 1.91
CA LYS A 85 -1.02 -24.50 3.34
C LYS A 85 -2.33 -24.31 4.10
N ILE A 86 -3.28 -23.59 3.53
CA ILE A 86 -4.58 -23.30 4.12
C ILE A 86 -5.60 -24.28 3.54
N ASN A 87 -6.40 -24.90 4.41
CA ASN A 87 -7.32 -25.99 4.03
C ASN A 87 -8.60 -25.53 3.31
N TYR A 88 -8.73 -24.24 3.02
CA TYR A 88 -9.88 -23.64 2.37
C TYR A 88 -9.41 -22.50 1.46
N GLU A 89 -10.26 -22.10 0.51
CA GLU A 89 -9.97 -21.01 -0.43
C GLU A 89 -9.94 -19.66 0.30
N ILE A 90 -8.85 -18.90 0.11
CA ILE A 90 -8.69 -17.56 0.68
C ILE A 90 -8.98 -16.50 -0.36
N LEU A 91 -9.62 -15.41 0.08
CA LEU A 91 -9.86 -14.27 -0.80
C LEU A 91 -8.55 -13.51 -1.03
N THR A 92 -8.19 -13.27 -2.28
CA THR A 92 -7.01 -12.48 -2.62
C THR A 92 -7.44 -11.16 -3.25
N PHE A 93 -6.94 -10.06 -2.70
CA PHE A 93 -7.19 -8.71 -3.18
C PHE A 93 -5.89 -8.07 -3.67
N HIS A 94 -5.99 -7.29 -4.75
CA HIS A 94 -4.92 -6.40 -5.16
C HIS A 94 -4.97 -5.10 -4.36
N CYS A 95 -3.81 -4.51 -4.12
CA CYS A 95 -3.68 -3.21 -3.50
C CYS A 95 -4.41 -2.16 -4.34
N ILE A 96 -5.40 -1.49 -3.75
CA ILE A 96 -6.20 -0.48 -4.43
C ILE A 96 -5.33 0.67 -4.96
N ILE A 97 -4.32 1.09 -4.19
CA ILE A 97 -3.38 2.14 -4.59
C ILE A 97 -2.59 1.73 -5.84
N HIS A 98 -2.20 0.46 -5.93
CA HIS A 98 -1.51 -0.05 -7.13
C HIS A 98 -2.45 -0.10 -8.33
N GLN A 99 -3.70 -0.54 -8.13
CA GLN A 99 -4.73 -0.57 -9.17
C GLN A 99 -5.08 0.84 -9.66
N GLU A 100 -5.19 1.82 -8.77
CA GLU A 100 -5.39 3.23 -9.11
C GLU A 100 -4.22 3.78 -9.94
N ALA A 101 -2.98 3.49 -9.54
CA ALA A 101 -1.80 3.88 -10.29
C ALA A 101 -1.72 3.23 -11.68
N LEU A 102 -2.18 1.99 -11.84
CA LEU A 102 -2.30 1.33 -13.14
C LEU A 102 -3.43 1.95 -13.97
N CYS A 103 -4.58 2.22 -13.36
CA CYS A 103 -5.71 2.87 -14.02
C CYS A 103 -5.32 4.24 -14.57
N ALA A 104 -4.61 5.05 -13.80
CA ALA A 104 -4.13 6.37 -14.23
C ALA A 104 -3.24 6.31 -15.48
N GLN A 105 -2.49 5.22 -15.69
CA GLN A 105 -1.67 5.03 -16.90
C GLN A 105 -2.50 4.76 -18.16
N THR A 106 -3.79 4.45 -18.02
CA THR A 106 -4.71 4.23 -19.14
C THR A 106 -5.41 5.50 -19.62
N PHE A 107 -5.20 6.62 -18.95
CA PHE A 107 -5.89 7.86 -19.30
C PHE A 107 -5.42 8.41 -20.66
N PRO A 108 -6.34 9.02 -21.44
CA PRO A 108 -5.99 9.74 -22.65
C PRO A 108 -4.96 10.84 -22.40
N ALA A 109 -4.17 11.18 -23.42
CA ALA A 109 -3.12 12.17 -23.33
C ALA A 109 -3.63 13.54 -22.86
N GLU A 110 -4.84 13.92 -23.27
CA GLU A 110 -5.49 15.18 -22.89
C GLU A 110 -5.73 15.26 -21.38
N ILE A 111 -6.15 14.15 -20.75
CA ILE A 111 -6.35 14.09 -19.30
C ILE A 111 -4.99 14.17 -18.59
N VAL A 112 -3.98 13.47 -19.11
CA VAL A 112 -2.62 13.49 -18.54
C VAL A 112 -2.03 14.91 -18.59
N GLU A 113 -2.26 15.67 -19.66
CA GLU A 113 -1.83 17.07 -19.77
C GLU A 113 -2.49 17.98 -18.72
N VAL A 114 -3.80 17.85 -18.53
CA VAL A 114 -4.53 18.60 -17.50
C VAL A 114 -4.01 18.25 -16.11
N MET A 115 -3.81 16.95 -15.82
CA MET A 115 -3.27 16.51 -14.53
C MET A 115 -1.85 17.04 -14.29
N ASN A 116 -1.00 17.05 -15.30
CA ASN A 116 0.34 17.62 -15.21
C ASN A 116 0.32 19.13 -14.95
N LEU A 117 -0.65 19.86 -15.52
CA LEU A 117 -0.83 21.28 -15.23
C LEU A 117 -1.26 21.49 -13.77
N VAL A 118 -2.22 20.71 -13.27
CA VAL A 118 -2.66 20.76 -11.87
C VAL A 118 -1.51 20.47 -10.92
N ILE A 119 -0.70 19.44 -11.19
CA ILE A 119 0.50 19.11 -10.40
C ILE A 119 1.49 20.29 -10.39
N LYS A 120 1.72 20.95 -11.53
CA LYS A 120 2.60 22.14 -11.59
C LYS A 120 2.08 23.30 -10.74
N ILE A 121 0.77 23.53 -10.74
CA ILE A 121 0.14 24.59 -9.93
C ILE A 121 0.32 24.27 -8.44
N ILE A 122 -0.02 23.05 -8.02
CA ILE A 122 0.13 22.57 -6.64
C ILE A 122 1.58 22.71 -6.17
N ASN A 123 2.54 22.22 -6.97
CA ASN A 123 3.96 22.32 -6.64
C ASN A 123 4.42 23.77 -6.53
N SER A 124 3.87 24.68 -7.34
CA SER A 124 4.19 26.11 -7.27
C SER A 124 3.67 26.77 -5.98
N ILE A 125 2.47 26.39 -5.54
CA ILE A 125 1.89 26.84 -4.26
C ILE A 125 2.73 26.32 -3.09
N LEU A 126 3.09 25.04 -3.11
CA LEU A 126 3.84 24.38 -2.03
C LEU A 126 5.33 24.76 -2.01
N ALA A 127 5.89 25.25 -3.12
CA ALA A 127 7.31 25.62 -3.20
C ALA A 127 7.71 26.76 -2.28
N LYS A 128 6.76 27.63 -1.86
CA LYS A 128 7.05 28.74 -0.94
C LYS A 128 6.02 28.81 0.18
N ALA A 129 6.51 28.86 1.42
CA ALA A 129 5.65 28.97 2.60
C ALA A 129 4.70 30.17 2.57
N LEU A 130 5.09 31.28 1.91
CA LEU A 130 4.21 32.43 1.72
C LEU A 130 3.02 32.09 0.81
N TYR A 131 3.26 31.46 -0.33
CA TYR A 131 2.19 31.10 -1.29
C TYR A 131 1.24 30.07 -0.69
N HIS A 132 1.76 29.12 0.09
CA HIS A 132 0.93 28.16 0.80
C HIS A 132 0.01 28.84 1.83
N ARG A 133 0.53 29.77 2.64
CA ARG A 133 -0.30 30.53 3.59
C ARG A 133 -1.34 31.39 2.87
N GLN A 134 -0.95 32.13 1.83
CA GLN A 134 -1.88 32.93 1.04
C GLN A 134 -2.97 32.09 0.39
N PHE A 135 -2.64 30.87 -0.05
CA PHE A 135 -3.62 29.95 -0.60
C PHE A 135 -4.61 29.47 0.46
N LYS A 136 -4.16 29.21 1.70
CA LYS A 136 -5.07 28.90 2.82
C LYS A 136 -6.02 30.05 3.13
N ASP A 137 -5.48 31.26 3.24
CA ASP A 137 -6.29 32.47 3.50
C ASP A 137 -7.35 32.64 2.40
N PHE A 138 -6.99 32.38 1.14
CA PHE A 138 -7.92 32.39 0.02
C PHE A 138 -9.01 31.30 0.11
N LEU A 139 -8.65 30.08 0.53
CA LEU A 139 -9.63 29.00 0.73
C LEU A 139 -10.64 29.32 1.83
N GLU A 140 -10.19 29.96 2.91
CA GLU A 140 -11.06 30.44 3.98
C GLU A 140 -11.99 31.57 3.50
N GLU A 141 -11.47 32.50 2.69
CA GLU A 141 -12.25 33.63 2.15
C GLU A 141 -13.42 33.17 1.26
N ILE A 142 -13.22 32.10 0.49
CA ILE A 142 -14.27 31.53 -0.38
C ILE A 142 -15.17 30.52 0.35
N ASP A 143 -15.07 30.40 1.68
CA ASP A 143 -15.79 29.42 2.51
C ASP A 143 -15.67 27.99 1.95
N ASN A 144 -14.44 27.60 1.59
CA ASN A 144 -14.20 26.27 1.04
C ASN A 144 -14.36 25.21 2.14
N GLN A 145 -14.93 24.06 1.76
CA GLN A 145 -15.02 22.90 2.65
C GLN A 145 -13.64 22.41 3.13
N PHE A 146 -12.58 22.65 2.35
CA PHE A 146 -11.21 22.25 2.68
C PHE A 146 -10.37 23.49 3.05
N SER A 147 -9.68 23.41 4.19
CA SER A 147 -8.79 24.46 4.68
C SER A 147 -7.36 24.39 4.11
N ASP A 148 -7.06 23.37 3.29
CA ASP A 148 -5.75 23.15 2.68
C ASP A 148 -5.86 22.20 1.48
N LEU A 149 -4.77 22.05 0.74
CA LEU A 149 -4.60 21.01 -0.28
C LEU A 149 -4.64 19.62 0.37
N LEU A 150 -5.57 18.78 -0.08
CA LEU A 150 -5.59 17.36 0.24
C LEU A 150 -4.50 16.62 -0.54
N LEU A 151 -3.33 16.47 0.06
CA LEU A 151 -2.27 15.63 -0.49
C LEU A 151 -2.54 14.16 -0.16
N THR A 152 -3.35 13.51 -0.99
CA THR A 152 -3.37 12.04 -1.07
C THR A 152 -2.77 11.64 -2.41
N PHE A 153 -1.44 11.72 -2.58
CA PHE A 153 -0.63 10.90 -3.51
C PHE A 153 0.86 11.26 -3.36
N GLN A 154 1.67 10.21 -3.13
CA GLN A 154 3.13 10.08 -3.27
C GLN A 154 4.10 10.81 -2.32
N ARG A 155 4.79 10.00 -1.51
CA ARG A 155 6.14 9.57 -1.90
C ARG A 155 6.10 8.13 -2.37
#